data_AF-A0A858ZTX7-F1
#
_entry.id   AF-A0A858ZTX7-F1
#
_cell.length_a   1.000
_cell.length_b   1.000
_cell.length_c   1.000
_cell.angle_alpha   90.00
_cell.angle_beta   90.00
_cell.angle_gamma   90.00
#
_symmetry.space_group_name_H-M   'P 1'
#
loop_
_entity.id
_entity.type
_entity.pdbx_description
1 polymer ?
#
loop_
_entity_poly.entity_id
_entity_poly.type
_entity_poly.pdbx_seq_one_letter_code
_entity_poly.pdbx_strand_id
1 'polypeptide(L)'
;MNERYYDKLVSAAREKGMTISAAADEAAMAFLDGKPAGQGKHKWSGGDRQAAFWDSEFLKDLPADVWRQETLGLALTRYFGQDRLAFPEIVAQVATIAPDVLVWAARHSGLVMRQDSPRWLEISGLDTTQHDALAELKRVFHIFREAHQVRQEEVERLRKPLSELAPLDLLVYASLFAFEHQIPDLVYGRSQPEVPDAQEAWDAIDDILAWKLSNCDEPPRLSWRPVGLSQASAMES
;
A
#
# COMPACT_ATOMS: atom_id res chain seq x y z
N MET A 1 -25.98 12.09 18.70
CA MET A 1 -24.68 12.42 18.10
C MET A 1 -25.00 13.31 16.90
N ASN A 2 -24.20 14.32 16.54
CA ASN A 2 -24.56 15.19 15.41
C ASN A 2 -24.20 14.48 14.10
N GLU A 3 -24.92 13.38 13.82
CA GLU A 3 -24.69 12.40 12.75
C GLU A 3 -24.67 13.02 11.36
N ARG A 4 -25.19 14.24 11.21
CA ARG A 4 -25.37 14.94 9.94
C ARG A 4 -24.57 16.23 9.83
N TYR A 5 -23.29 16.22 10.24
CA TYR A 5 -22.44 17.42 10.17
C TYR A 5 -22.29 17.93 8.72
N TYR A 6 -21.96 17.02 7.79
CA TYR A 6 -21.73 17.40 6.40
C TYR A 6 -23.03 17.74 5.67
N ASP A 7 -24.13 17.04 5.92
CA ASP A 7 -25.45 17.44 5.37
C ASP A 7 -25.85 18.85 5.82
N LYS A 8 -25.58 19.21 7.08
CA LYS A 8 -25.83 20.56 7.61
C LYS A 8 -24.92 21.59 6.93
N LEU A 9 -23.66 21.24 6.68
CA LEU A 9 -22.72 22.11 5.97
C LEU A 9 -23.23 22.38 4.53
N VAL A 10 -23.61 21.33 3.81
CA VAL A 10 -24.15 21.43 2.44
C VAL A 10 -25.46 22.23 2.43
N SER A 11 -26.36 21.99 3.39
CA SER A 11 -27.63 22.73 3.50
C SER A 11 -27.40 24.22 3.76
N ALA A 12 -26.48 24.56 4.68
CA ALA A 12 -26.11 25.94 4.97
C ALA A 12 -25.42 26.63 3.79
N ALA A 13 -24.60 25.92 3.01
CA ALA A 13 -24.00 26.43 1.79
C ALA A 13 -25.07 26.71 0.71
N ARG A 14 -26.06 25.83 0.57
CA ARG A 14 -27.20 26.04 -0.33
C ARG A 14 -28.08 27.23 0.08
N GLU A 15 -28.32 27.42 1.38
CA GLU A 15 -29.04 28.60 1.89
C GLU A 15 -28.31 29.92 1.59
N LYS A 16 -26.97 29.89 1.50
CA LYS A 16 -26.15 31.03 1.05
C LYS A 16 -26.15 31.24 -0.46
N GLY A 17 -26.89 30.45 -1.22
CA GLY A 17 -27.00 30.54 -2.68
C GLY A 17 -25.87 29.85 -3.44
N MET A 18 -25.08 28.99 -2.79
CA MET A 18 -24.04 28.22 -3.48
C MET A 18 -24.63 27.13 -4.38
N THR A 19 -23.94 26.82 -5.47
CA THR A 19 -24.30 25.70 -6.34
C THR A 19 -24.08 24.36 -5.61
N ILE A 20 -24.72 23.29 -6.10
CA ILE A 20 -24.54 21.94 -5.55
C ILE A 20 -23.06 21.52 -5.60
N SER A 21 -22.38 21.85 -6.69
CA SER A 21 -20.96 21.61 -6.90
C SER A 21 -20.09 22.32 -5.86
N ALA A 22 -20.33 23.60 -5.59
CA ALA A 22 -19.56 24.34 -4.58
C ALA A 22 -19.83 23.84 -3.16
N ALA A 23 -21.09 23.53 -2.84
CA ALA A 23 -21.46 23.01 -1.52
C ALA A 23 -20.87 21.62 -1.25
N ALA A 24 -20.87 20.74 -2.26
CA ALA A 24 -20.25 19.41 -2.16
C ALA A 24 -18.73 19.50 -2.01
N ASP A 25 -18.09 20.42 -2.75
CA ASP A 25 -16.65 20.69 -2.64
C ASP A 25 -16.27 21.19 -1.24
N GLU A 26 -17.04 22.11 -0.67
CA GLU A 26 -16.82 22.61 0.71
C GLU A 26 -16.93 21.47 1.74
N ALA A 27 -17.90 20.57 1.56
CA ALA A 27 -18.08 19.41 2.43
C ALA A 27 -16.95 18.38 2.30
N ALA A 28 -16.53 18.07 1.07
CA ALA A 28 -15.41 17.17 0.80
C ALA A 28 -14.09 17.75 1.34
N MET A 29 -13.85 19.04 1.15
CA MET A 29 -12.69 19.73 1.71
C MET A 29 -12.70 19.72 3.24
N ALA A 30 -13.84 19.97 3.87
CA ALA A 30 -13.98 19.87 5.32
C ALA A 30 -13.66 18.44 5.83
N PHE A 31 -14.09 17.41 5.12
CA PHE A 31 -13.77 16.02 5.43
C PHE A 31 -12.26 15.73 5.29
N LEU A 32 -11.64 16.19 4.20
CA LEU A 32 -10.22 16.01 3.95
C LEU A 32 -9.35 16.71 5.00
N ASP A 33 -9.72 17.95 5.37
CA ASP A 33 -9.16 18.72 6.49
C ASP A 33 -9.33 18.03 7.85
N GLY A 34 -10.18 17.01 7.91
CA GLY A 34 -10.46 16.28 9.13
C GLY A 34 -11.39 17.00 10.09
N LYS A 35 -12.21 17.93 9.60
CA LYS A 35 -13.31 18.54 10.36
C LYS A 35 -14.48 17.54 10.45
N PRO A 36 -15.26 17.54 11.54
CA PRO A 36 -15.07 18.33 12.75
C PRO A 36 -13.96 17.75 13.64
N ALA A 37 -13.09 18.62 14.18
CA ALA A 37 -12.02 18.21 15.09
C ALA A 37 -12.53 17.72 16.47
N GLY A 38 -13.74 18.15 16.85
CA GLY A 38 -14.46 17.73 18.04
C GLY A 38 -15.71 18.58 18.25
N GLN A 39 -16.76 17.99 18.83
CA GLN A 39 -17.92 18.73 19.33
C GLN A 39 -17.93 18.65 20.86
N GLY A 40 -17.53 19.73 21.54
CA GLY A 40 -17.52 19.79 23.00
C GLY A 40 -16.53 18.81 23.63
N LYS A 41 -16.99 18.02 24.61
CA LYS A 41 -16.15 17.08 25.38
C LYS A 41 -15.73 15.82 24.61
N HIS A 42 -16.32 15.54 23.44
CA HIS A 42 -16.03 14.33 22.67
C HIS A 42 -15.17 14.66 21.45
N LYS A 43 -13.96 14.08 21.42
CA LYS A 43 -13.07 14.13 20.26
C LYS A 43 -13.60 13.16 19.21
N TRP A 44 -13.71 13.60 17.96
CA TRP A 44 -14.11 12.73 16.86
C TRP A 44 -12.92 11.86 16.43
N SER A 45 -13.13 10.56 16.31
CA SER A 45 -12.13 9.66 15.76
C SER A 45 -11.99 9.87 14.23
N GLY A 46 -10.94 9.31 13.62
CA GLY A 46 -10.85 9.24 12.16
C GLY A 46 -11.99 8.40 11.56
N GLY A 47 -12.38 7.32 12.23
CA GLY A 47 -13.48 6.45 11.81
C GLY A 47 -14.83 7.17 11.89
N ASP A 48 -15.09 7.92 12.95
CA ASP A 48 -16.37 8.64 13.14
C ASP A 48 -16.58 9.67 12.02
N ARG A 49 -15.51 10.39 11.66
CA ARG A 49 -15.54 11.37 10.56
C ARG A 49 -15.81 10.71 9.21
N GLN A 50 -15.22 9.55 8.98
CA GLN A 50 -15.40 8.80 7.75
C GLN A 50 -16.82 8.23 7.66
N ALA A 51 -17.33 7.64 8.75
CA ALA A 51 -18.70 7.17 8.81
C ALA A 51 -19.70 8.30 8.56
N ALA A 52 -19.54 9.44 9.25
CA ALA A 52 -20.44 10.58 9.08
C ALA A 52 -20.39 11.19 7.67
N PHE A 53 -19.23 11.20 7.01
CA PHE A 53 -19.11 11.72 5.64
C PHE A 53 -19.80 10.81 4.63
N TRP A 54 -19.45 9.52 4.61
CA TRP A 54 -19.99 8.59 3.61
C TRP A 54 -21.44 8.19 3.83
N ASP A 55 -21.97 8.32 5.05
CA ASP A 55 -23.39 8.13 5.35
C ASP A 55 -24.27 9.35 5.00
N SER A 56 -23.64 10.48 4.61
CA SER A 56 -24.36 11.71 4.30
C SER A 56 -25.32 11.55 3.12
N GLU A 57 -26.52 12.10 3.26
CA GLU A 57 -27.59 11.98 2.27
C GLU A 57 -27.23 12.69 0.96
N PHE A 58 -26.50 13.81 1.03
CA PHE A 58 -26.16 14.59 -0.18
C PHE A 58 -25.35 13.80 -1.21
N LEU A 59 -24.57 12.79 -0.79
CA LEU A 59 -23.73 11.99 -1.69
C LEU A 59 -24.55 11.09 -2.63
N LYS A 60 -25.77 10.70 -2.20
CA LYS A 60 -26.62 9.74 -2.91
C LYS A 60 -27.20 10.29 -4.22
N ASP A 61 -27.27 11.61 -4.36
CA ASP A 61 -27.90 12.26 -5.53
C ASP A 61 -26.94 13.20 -6.27
N LEU A 62 -25.61 13.04 -6.07
CA LEU A 62 -24.63 13.88 -6.77
C LEU A 62 -24.53 13.51 -8.26
N PRO A 63 -24.57 14.49 -9.18
CA PRO A 63 -24.35 14.24 -10.59
C PRO A 63 -22.88 13.93 -10.87
N ALA A 64 -22.63 13.30 -12.02
CA ALA A 64 -21.29 12.87 -12.44
C ALA A 64 -20.24 13.99 -12.44
N ASP A 65 -20.62 15.20 -12.89
CA ASP A 65 -19.70 16.34 -12.96
C ASP A 65 -19.25 16.83 -11.57
N VAL A 66 -20.07 16.63 -10.54
CA VAL A 66 -19.70 16.95 -9.16
C VAL A 66 -18.73 15.89 -8.65
N TRP A 67 -18.96 14.60 -8.91
CA TRP A 67 -18.02 13.55 -8.55
C TRP A 67 -16.62 13.70 -9.17
N ARG A 68 -16.53 14.32 -10.35
CA ARG A 68 -15.27 14.64 -11.04
C ARG A 68 -14.46 15.76 -10.38
N GLN A 69 -14.97 16.39 -9.33
CA GLN A 69 -14.18 17.31 -8.54
C GLN A 69 -13.03 16.58 -7.84
N GLU A 70 -11.86 17.23 -7.80
CA GLU A 70 -10.66 16.67 -7.20
C GLU A 70 -10.85 16.30 -5.72
N THR A 71 -11.59 17.11 -4.97
CA THR A 71 -11.86 16.88 -3.54
C THR A 71 -12.62 15.59 -3.28
N LEU A 72 -13.62 15.26 -4.11
CA LEU A 72 -14.36 14.00 -4.00
C LEU A 72 -13.52 12.80 -4.49
N GLY A 73 -12.72 12.99 -5.54
CA GLY A 73 -11.73 11.99 -5.96
C GLY A 73 -10.75 11.65 -4.83
N LEU A 74 -10.18 12.66 -4.17
CA LEU A 74 -9.28 12.49 -3.02
C LEU A 74 -9.97 11.85 -1.82
N ALA A 75 -11.24 12.21 -1.56
CA ALA A 75 -12.03 11.56 -0.53
C ALA A 75 -12.18 10.06 -0.83
N LEU A 76 -12.51 9.68 -2.07
CA LEU A 76 -12.57 8.29 -2.51
C LEU A 76 -11.22 7.58 -2.38
N THR A 77 -10.12 8.23 -2.76
CA THR A 77 -8.76 7.68 -2.59
C THR A 77 -8.49 7.34 -1.12
N ARG A 78 -8.85 8.25 -0.20
CA ARG A 78 -8.73 8.01 1.24
C ARG A 78 -9.65 6.90 1.73
N TYR A 79 -10.83 6.74 1.14
CA TYR A 79 -11.75 5.64 1.44
C TYR A 79 -11.22 4.28 0.99
N PHE A 80 -10.62 4.19 -0.19
CA PHE A 80 -9.95 2.97 -0.64
C PHE A 80 -8.67 2.67 0.15
N GLY A 81 -8.06 3.69 0.76
CA GLY A 81 -6.90 3.54 1.64
C GLY A 81 -7.19 2.90 3.01
N GLN A 82 -8.45 2.61 3.38
CA GLN A 82 -8.81 2.03 4.69
C GLN A 82 -9.68 0.78 4.56
N ASP A 83 -9.63 -0.12 5.55
CA ASP A 83 -10.41 -1.38 5.54
C ASP A 83 -11.48 -1.46 6.64
N ARG A 84 -11.65 -0.40 7.44
CA ARG A 84 -12.48 -0.41 8.65
C ARG A 84 -13.97 -0.23 8.38
N LEU A 85 -14.31 0.57 7.37
CA LEU A 85 -15.66 0.98 7.04
C LEU A 85 -16.01 0.62 5.60
N ALA A 86 -17.26 0.26 5.37
CA ALA A 86 -17.77 -0.17 4.09
C ALA A 86 -19.02 0.62 3.66
N PHE A 87 -18.96 1.19 2.46
CA PHE A 87 -20.01 1.93 1.79
C PHE A 87 -20.12 1.48 0.32
N PRO A 88 -20.41 0.19 0.06
CA PRO A 88 -20.41 -0.38 -1.29
C PRO A 88 -21.43 0.28 -2.22
N GLU A 89 -22.52 0.82 -1.67
CA GLU A 89 -23.55 1.52 -2.46
C GLU A 89 -23.00 2.78 -3.13
N ILE A 90 -22.16 3.55 -2.43
CA ILE A 90 -21.50 4.73 -3.00
C ILE A 90 -20.51 4.30 -4.09
N VAL A 91 -19.79 3.20 -3.88
CA VAL A 91 -18.85 2.65 -4.88
C VAL A 91 -19.59 2.23 -6.15
N ALA A 92 -20.70 1.51 -6.02
CA ALA A 92 -21.54 1.08 -7.15
C ALA A 92 -22.16 2.27 -7.88
N GLN A 93 -22.62 3.28 -7.14
CA GLN A 93 -23.13 4.51 -7.71
C GLN A 93 -22.06 5.23 -8.53
N VAL A 94 -20.89 5.51 -7.93
CA VAL A 94 -19.79 6.21 -8.60
C VAL A 94 -19.31 5.43 -9.81
N ALA A 95 -19.24 4.10 -9.72
CA ALA A 95 -18.90 3.24 -10.86
C ALA A 95 -19.85 3.43 -12.05
N THR A 96 -21.13 3.70 -11.79
CA THR A 96 -22.16 3.89 -12.82
C THR A 96 -22.11 5.30 -13.43
N ILE A 97 -21.90 6.33 -12.62
CA ILE A 97 -22.03 7.74 -13.07
C ILE A 97 -20.70 8.39 -13.45
N ALA A 98 -19.60 8.01 -12.77
CA ALA A 98 -18.27 8.60 -12.92
C ALA A 98 -17.17 7.53 -12.73
N PRO A 99 -17.13 6.49 -13.60
CA PRO A 99 -16.17 5.39 -13.49
C PRO A 99 -14.71 5.87 -13.57
N ASP A 100 -14.46 6.96 -14.27
CA ASP A 100 -13.15 7.61 -14.38
C ASP A 100 -12.60 8.04 -13.01
N VAL A 101 -13.45 8.59 -12.15
CA VAL A 101 -13.09 9.01 -10.78
C VAL A 101 -12.78 7.80 -9.92
N LEU A 102 -13.58 6.73 -10.05
CA LEU A 102 -13.35 5.48 -9.33
C LEU A 102 -11.99 4.87 -9.68
N VAL A 103 -11.68 4.80 -10.98
CA VAL A 103 -10.40 4.29 -11.50
C VAL A 103 -9.24 5.14 -11.00
N TRP A 104 -9.37 6.46 -11.07
CA TRP A 104 -8.37 7.38 -10.57
C TRP A 104 -8.12 7.15 -9.07
N ALA A 105 -9.17 7.14 -8.26
CA ALA A 105 -9.06 6.96 -6.81
C ALA A 105 -8.45 5.59 -6.44
N ALA A 106 -8.86 4.53 -7.13
CA ALA A 106 -8.29 3.19 -6.93
C ALA A 106 -6.78 3.16 -7.21
N ARG A 107 -6.32 3.78 -8.31
CA ARG A 107 -4.90 3.86 -8.67
C ARG A 107 -4.06 4.61 -7.62
N HIS A 108 -4.60 5.66 -7.02
CA HIS A 108 -3.85 6.51 -6.09
C HIS A 108 -3.96 6.08 -4.61
N SER A 109 -4.76 5.06 -4.30
CA SER A 109 -5.02 4.62 -2.92
C SER A 109 -4.07 3.54 -2.39
N GLY A 110 -3.13 3.06 -3.22
CA GLY A 110 -2.25 1.94 -2.88
C GLY A 110 -2.94 0.58 -2.90
N LEU A 111 -4.18 0.50 -3.38
CA LEU A 111 -5.00 -0.70 -3.37
C LEU A 111 -4.40 -1.85 -4.21
N VAL A 112 -3.56 -1.53 -5.20
CA VAL A 112 -2.84 -2.52 -6.02
C VAL A 112 -1.94 -3.45 -5.20
N MET A 113 -1.41 -2.97 -4.07
CA MET A 113 -0.60 -3.77 -3.14
C MET A 113 -1.44 -4.47 -2.07
N ARG A 114 -2.73 -4.12 -1.96
CA ARG A 114 -3.64 -4.59 -0.91
C ARG A 114 -4.85 -5.28 -1.52
N GLN A 115 -4.62 -6.25 -2.40
CA GLN A 115 -5.71 -6.83 -3.17
C GLN A 115 -6.59 -7.82 -2.38
N ASP A 116 -6.20 -8.14 -1.14
CA ASP A 116 -7.05 -8.86 -0.17
C ASP A 116 -7.97 -7.91 0.63
N SER A 117 -7.82 -6.59 0.44
CA SER A 117 -8.65 -5.60 1.11
C SER A 117 -10.12 -5.76 0.71
N PRO A 118 -11.06 -5.59 1.66
CA PRO A 118 -12.48 -5.54 1.34
C PRO A 118 -12.83 -4.40 0.38
N ARG A 119 -12.01 -3.34 0.30
CA ARG A 119 -12.19 -2.23 -0.66
C ARG A 119 -11.94 -2.68 -2.10
N TRP A 120 -10.93 -3.53 -2.31
CA TRP A 120 -10.70 -4.13 -3.61
C TRP A 120 -11.84 -5.07 -3.99
N LEU A 121 -12.35 -5.86 -3.03
CA LEU A 121 -13.46 -6.75 -3.28
C LEU A 121 -14.70 -6.02 -3.79
N GLU A 122 -15.03 -4.85 -3.22
CA GLU A 122 -16.11 -3.98 -3.72
C GLU A 122 -15.94 -3.63 -5.20
N ILE A 123 -14.75 -3.15 -5.61
CA ILE A 123 -14.46 -2.81 -7.00
C ILE A 123 -14.49 -4.06 -7.90
N SER A 124 -13.90 -5.16 -7.41
CA SER A 124 -13.81 -6.42 -8.16
C SER A 124 -15.19 -7.05 -8.40
N GLY A 125 -16.16 -6.80 -7.52
CA GLY A 125 -17.54 -7.27 -7.65
C GLY A 125 -18.41 -6.46 -8.60
N LEU A 126 -17.96 -5.27 -9.02
CA LEU A 126 -18.72 -4.42 -9.95
C LEU A 126 -18.86 -5.06 -11.33
N ASP A 127 -20.00 -4.85 -11.98
CA ASP A 127 -20.16 -5.22 -13.38
C ASP A 127 -19.27 -4.33 -14.28
N THR A 128 -18.45 -4.96 -15.10
CA THR A 128 -17.53 -4.27 -16.03
C THR A 128 -18.06 -4.22 -17.45
N THR A 129 -19.22 -4.80 -17.75
CA THR A 129 -19.78 -4.83 -19.10
C THR A 129 -20.11 -3.45 -19.65
N GLN A 130 -20.36 -2.48 -18.77
CA GLN A 130 -20.76 -1.12 -19.15
C GLN A 130 -19.58 -0.15 -19.27
N HIS A 131 -18.43 -0.46 -18.67
CA HIS A 131 -17.31 0.48 -18.55
C HIS A 131 -15.95 -0.19 -18.76
N ASP A 132 -15.37 0.01 -19.95
CA ASP A 132 -14.08 -0.55 -20.34
C ASP A 132 -12.94 -0.16 -19.38
N ALA A 133 -12.97 1.08 -18.84
CA ALA A 133 -11.97 1.58 -17.91
C ALA A 133 -11.90 0.75 -16.61
N LEU A 134 -13.05 0.28 -16.11
CA LEU A 134 -13.10 -0.60 -14.93
C LEU A 134 -12.61 -2.00 -15.27
N ALA A 135 -12.95 -2.52 -16.46
CA ALA A 135 -12.41 -3.79 -16.93
C ALA A 135 -10.88 -3.75 -17.05
N GLU A 136 -10.34 -2.66 -17.58
CA GLU A 136 -8.90 -2.42 -17.68
C GLU A 136 -8.25 -2.32 -16.30
N LEU A 137 -8.83 -1.57 -15.36
CA LEU A 137 -8.33 -1.48 -14.00
C LEU A 137 -8.20 -2.87 -13.35
N LYS A 138 -9.23 -3.71 -13.47
CA LYS A 138 -9.20 -5.09 -12.95
C LYS A 138 -8.09 -5.93 -13.59
N ARG A 139 -7.92 -5.84 -14.91
CA ARG A 139 -6.84 -6.52 -15.62
C ARG A 139 -5.46 -6.06 -15.15
N VAL A 140 -5.25 -4.76 -15.04
CA VAL A 140 -3.97 -4.19 -14.58
C VAL A 140 -3.66 -4.66 -13.17
N PHE A 141 -4.62 -4.60 -12.25
CA PHE A 141 -4.42 -5.06 -10.86
C PHE A 141 -4.09 -6.55 -10.81
N HIS A 142 -4.76 -7.37 -11.63
CA HIS A 142 -4.45 -8.79 -11.74
C HIS A 142 -3.02 -9.04 -12.21
N ILE A 143 -2.56 -8.36 -13.27
CA ILE A 143 -1.18 -8.47 -13.77
C ILE A 143 -0.17 -8.10 -12.68
N PHE A 144 -0.40 -7.00 -11.97
CA PHE A 144 0.46 -6.60 -10.85
C PHE A 144 0.48 -7.65 -9.74
N ARG A 145 -0.65 -8.29 -9.45
CA ARG A 145 -0.72 -9.37 -8.45
C ARG A 145 0.13 -10.56 -8.86
N GLU A 146 -0.04 -11.03 -10.09
CA GLU A 146 0.69 -12.19 -10.61
C GLU A 146 2.19 -11.91 -10.64
N ALA A 147 2.59 -10.74 -11.17
CA ALA A 147 3.98 -10.32 -11.18
C ALA A 147 4.56 -10.23 -9.75
N HIS A 148 3.80 -9.67 -8.81
CA HIS A 148 4.23 -9.58 -7.41
C HIS A 148 4.38 -10.98 -6.78
N GLN A 149 3.44 -11.88 -7.01
CA GLN A 149 3.49 -13.26 -6.50
C GLN A 149 4.72 -14.00 -7.02
N VAL A 150 5.01 -13.90 -8.32
CA VAL A 150 6.23 -14.51 -8.90
C VAL A 150 7.50 -13.99 -8.22
N ARG A 151 7.55 -12.68 -7.93
CA ARG A 151 8.69 -12.09 -7.21
C ARG A 151 8.77 -12.54 -5.76
N GLN A 152 7.64 -12.67 -5.06
CA GLN A 152 7.61 -13.20 -3.70
C GLN A 152 8.10 -14.66 -3.66
N GLU A 153 7.65 -15.50 -4.59
CA GLU A 153 8.07 -16.90 -4.69
C GLU A 153 9.58 -17.01 -4.98
N GLU A 154 10.11 -16.12 -5.84
CA GLU A 154 11.55 -16.04 -6.12
C GLU A 154 12.36 -15.65 -4.87
N VAL A 155 11.91 -14.63 -4.13
CA VAL A 155 12.53 -14.21 -2.87
C VAL A 155 12.52 -15.33 -1.85
N GLU A 156 11.39 -16.00 -1.65
CA GLU A 156 11.28 -17.12 -0.70
C GLU A 156 12.15 -18.31 -1.13
N ARG A 157 12.26 -18.60 -2.43
CA ARG A 157 13.17 -19.62 -2.94
C ARG A 157 14.63 -19.28 -2.62
N LEU A 158 15.04 -18.02 -2.79
CA LEU A 158 16.40 -17.55 -2.50
C LEU A 158 16.69 -17.44 -0.99
N ARG A 159 15.65 -17.21 -0.16
CA ARG A 159 15.75 -17.21 1.30
C ARG A 159 15.95 -18.59 1.90
N LYS A 160 15.49 -19.67 1.25
CA LYS A 160 15.60 -21.05 1.77
C LYS A 160 17.03 -21.46 2.15
N PRO A 161 18.06 -21.33 1.28
CA PRO A 161 19.44 -21.63 1.69
C PRO A 161 19.95 -20.76 2.84
N LEU A 162 19.54 -19.49 2.88
CA LEU A 162 19.94 -18.55 3.95
C LEU A 162 19.25 -18.85 5.28
N SER A 163 18.09 -19.51 5.26
CA SER A 163 17.36 -19.90 6.47
C SER A 163 18.09 -21.01 7.24
N GLU A 164 18.92 -21.81 6.57
CA GLU A 164 19.72 -22.89 7.19
C GLU A 164 20.98 -22.39 7.91
N LEU A 165 21.47 -21.19 7.57
CA LEU A 165 22.67 -20.60 8.16
C LEU A 165 22.43 -20.10 9.59
N ALA A 166 23.44 -20.13 10.47
CA ALA A 166 23.35 -19.38 11.71
C ALA A 166 23.34 -17.86 11.41
N PRO A 167 22.70 -17.01 12.23
CA PRO A 167 22.70 -15.55 12.01
C PRO A 167 24.12 -14.96 11.87
N LEU A 168 25.08 -15.51 12.61
CA LEU A 168 26.47 -15.08 12.52
C LEU A 168 27.12 -15.50 11.20
N ASP A 169 26.87 -16.72 10.71
CA ASP A 169 27.39 -17.16 9.42
C ASP A 169 26.85 -16.28 8.29
N LEU A 170 25.57 -15.92 8.36
CA LEU A 170 24.95 -14.98 7.43
C LEU A 170 25.63 -13.60 7.48
N LEU A 171 25.95 -13.10 8.67
CA LEU A 171 26.68 -11.84 8.83
C LEU A 171 28.10 -11.92 8.24
N VAL A 172 28.79 -13.05 8.39
CA VAL A 172 30.11 -13.28 7.79
C VAL A 172 30.00 -13.27 6.27
N TYR A 173 29.02 -13.97 5.69
CA TYR A 173 28.79 -13.95 4.24
C TYR A 173 28.41 -12.56 3.72
N ALA A 174 27.53 -11.83 4.42
CA ALA A 174 27.18 -10.45 4.07
C ALA A 174 28.40 -9.51 4.12
N SER A 175 29.26 -9.67 5.14
CA SER A 175 30.48 -8.88 5.28
C SER A 175 31.48 -9.18 4.16
N LEU A 176 31.63 -10.46 3.77
CA LEU A 176 32.48 -10.86 2.65
C LEU A 176 31.95 -10.29 1.32
N PHE A 177 30.65 -10.44 1.06
CA PHE A 177 30.01 -9.89 -0.12
C PHE A 177 30.19 -8.36 -0.21
N ALA A 178 29.96 -7.66 0.90
CA ALA A 178 30.17 -6.22 0.97
C ALA A 178 31.62 -5.84 0.67
N PHE A 179 32.59 -6.58 1.20
CA PHE A 179 34.01 -6.32 0.92
C PHE A 179 34.38 -6.58 -0.55
N GLU A 180 33.87 -7.65 -1.15
CA GLU A 180 34.20 -8.04 -2.52
C GLU A 180 33.51 -7.18 -3.58
N HIS A 181 32.28 -6.73 -3.31
CA HIS A 181 31.44 -6.09 -4.32
C HIS A 181 31.06 -4.65 -3.99
N GLN A 182 30.87 -4.29 -2.71
CA GLN A 182 30.40 -2.95 -2.34
C GLN A 182 31.55 -1.96 -2.10
N ILE A 183 32.61 -2.37 -1.41
CA ILE A 183 33.77 -1.51 -1.13
C ILE A 183 34.48 -1.07 -2.41
N PRO A 184 34.69 -1.93 -3.43
CA PRO A 184 35.33 -1.49 -4.66
C PRO A 184 34.53 -0.43 -5.40
N ASP A 185 33.20 -0.50 -5.37
CA ASP A 185 32.33 0.47 -6.03
C ASP A 185 32.32 1.81 -5.27
N LEU A 186 32.31 1.77 -3.93
CA LEU A 186 32.44 2.93 -3.05
C LEU A 186 33.80 3.65 -3.15
N VAL A 187 34.90 2.90 -3.31
CA VAL A 187 36.27 3.42 -3.27
C VAL A 187 36.80 3.78 -4.66
N TYR A 188 36.45 3.00 -5.68
CA TYR A 188 36.99 3.14 -7.03
C TYR A 188 35.96 3.59 -8.08
N GLY A 189 34.68 3.77 -7.70
CA GLY A 189 33.63 4.29 -8.59
C GLY A 189 33.33 3.40 -9.79
N ARG A 190 33.52 2.08 -9.67
CA ARG A 190 33.32 1.13 -10.76
C ARG A 190 31.87 0.64 -10.84
N SER A 191 30.93 1.51 -11.21
CA SER A 191 29.57 1.06 -11.49
C SER A 191 29.56 0.15 -12.73
N GLN A 192 29.44 -1.16 -12.54
CA GLN A 192 29.10 -2.08 -13.61
C GLN A 192 27.59 -2.02 -13.87
N PRO A 193 27.11 -1.94 -15.12
CA PRO A 193 25.70 -1.73 -15.43
C PRO A 193 24.78 -2.91 -15.05
N GLU A 194 25.33 -4.08 -14.70
CA GLU A 194 24.58 -5.28 -14.31
C GLU A 194 24.47 -5.46 -12.79
N VAL A 195 25.17 -4.65 -11.99
CA VAL A 195 25.19 -4.76 -10.52
C VAL A 195 24.17 -3.75 -9.95
N PRO A 196 23.35 -4.13 -8.94
CA PRO A 196 22.47 -3.20 -8.25
C PRO A 196 23.24 -1.98 -7.75
N ASP A 197 22.57 -0.83 -7.64
CA ASP A 197 23.20 0.33 -7.03
C ASP A 197 23.72 -0.02 -5.63
N ALA A 198 24.81 0.60 -5.20
CA ALA A 198 25.44 0.28 -3.93
C ALA A 198 24.44 0.45 -2.76
N GLN A 199 23.56 1.45 -2.83
CA GLN A 199 22.52 1.65 -1.84
C GLN A 199 21.47 0.53 -1.84
N GLU A 200 21.01 0.10 -3.02
CA GLU A 200 20.05 -1.01 -3.14
C GLU A 200 20.62 -2.32 -2.60
N ALA A 201 21.91 -2.57 -2.81
CA ALA A 201 22.59 -3.73 -2.27
C ALA A 201 22.72 -3.67 -0.74
N TRP A 202 23.01 -2.50 -0.17
CA TRP A 202 23.02 -2.31 1.28
C TRP A 202 21.62 -2.49 1.90
N ASP A 203 20.59 -1.90 1.31
CA ASP A 203 19.20 -2.05 1.76
C ASP A 203 18.78 -3.53 1.74
N ALA A 204 19.18 -4.28 0.70
CA ALA A 204 18.92 -5.71 0.61
C ALA A 204 19.66 -6.53 1.69
N ILE A 205 20.92 -6.19 2.01
CA ILE A 205 21.67 -6.84 3.10
C ILE A 205 20.98 -6.59 4.43
N ASP A 206 20.58 -5.34 4.70
CA ASP A 206 19.89 -4.97 5.93
C ASP A 206 18.54 -5.69 6.06
N ASP A 207 17.75 -5.75 4.99
CA ASP A 207 16.48 -6.48 4.95
C ASP A 207 16.66 -7.98 5.21
N ILE A 208 17.69 -8.60 4.62
CA ILE A 208 18.00 -10.03 4.81
C ILE A 208 18.41 -10.30 6.27
N LEU A 209 19.24 -9.44 6.87
CA LEU A 209 19.67 -9.58 8.25
C LEU A 209 18.51 -9.33 9.23
N ALA A 210 17.70 -8.29 9.00
CA ALA A 210 16.53 -7.98 9.81
C ALA A 210 15.50 -9.11 9.78
N TRP A 211 15.25 -9.69 8.60
CA TRP A 211 14.44 -10.90 8.43
C TRP A 211 15.00 -12.06 9.27
N LYS A 212 16.30 -12.38 9.11
CA LYS A 212 16.92 -13.50 9.83
C LYS A 212 16.80 -13.34 11.35
N LEU A 213 17.08 -12.15 11.87
CA LEU A 213 17.04 -11.85 13.29
C LEU A 213 15.61 -11.91 13.86
N SER A 214 14.61 -11.48 13.08
CA SER A 214 13.19 -11.54 13.49
C SER A 214 12.66 -12.97 13.59
N ASN A 215 13.30 -13.91 12.89
CA ASN A 215 12.91 -15.32 12.81
C ASN A 215 13.79 -16.25 13.68
N CYS A 216 14.65 -15.71 14.55
CA CYS A 216 15.49 -16.50 15.45
C CYS A 216 14.91 -16.58 16.86
N ASP A 217 14.56 -17.77 17.32
CA ASP A 217 14.09 -18.03 18.69
C ASP A 217 15.24 -18.18 19.71
N GLU A 218 16.47 -18.45 19.25
CA GLU A 218 17.66 -18.58 20.11
C GLU A 218 18.64 -17.41 19.92
N PRO A 219 19.27 -16.92 21.01
CA PRO A 219 20.36 -15.94 20.90
C PRO A 219 21.51 -16.55 20.07
N PRO A 220 22.24 -15.73 19.28
CA PRO A 220 23.24 -16.22 18.35
C PRO A 220 24.33 -17.00 19.08
N ARG A 221 24.32 -18.33 18.93
CA ARG A 221 25.37 -19.22 19.42
C ARG A 221 26.32 -19.54 18.26
N LEU A 222 27.62 -19.32 18.51
CA LEU A 222 28.70 -19.75 17.63
C LEU A 222 28.75 -21.28 17.57
N SER A 223 28.09 -21.91 16.60
CA SER A 223 28.38 -23.31 16.27
C SER A 223 29.51 -23.35 15.24
N TRP A 224 30.75 -23.34 15.71
CA TRP A 224 31.90 -23.63 14.84
C TRP A 224 31.80 -25.08 14.37
N ARG A 225 31.27 -25.32 13.16
CA ARG A 225 31.52 -26.56 12.44
C ARG A 225 32.73 -26.34 11.54
N PRO A 226 33.83 -27.08 11.71
CA PRO A 226 35.01 -26.90 10.87
C PRO A 226 34.68 -27.38 9.45
N VAL A 227 34.48 -26.44 8.54
CA VAL A 227 34.52 -26.68 7.09
C VAL A 227 36.00 -26.75 6.71
N GLY A 228 36.55 -27.96 6.65
CA GLY A 228 37.85 -28.17 6.02
C GLY A 228 38.78 -29.18 6.70
N LEU A 229 38.46 -30.47 6.64
CA LEU A 229 39.45 -31.55 6.69
C LEU A 229 38.97 -32.72 5.82
N SER A 230 39.08 -32.59 4.49
CA SER A 230 38.97 -33.73 3.57
C SER A 230 40.00 -33.71 2.44
N GLN A 231 41.13 -33.00 2.60
CA GLN A 231 42.27 -33.10 1.68
C GLN A 231 43.60 -33.03 2.46
N ALA A 232 43.89 -34.05 3.27
CA ALA A 232 45.23 -34.29 3.84
C ALA A 232 45.42 -35.75 4.29
N SER A 233 45.07 -36.73 3.44
CA SER A 233 45.47 -38.15 3.64
C SER A 233 45.84 -38.85 2.33
N ALA A 234 46.30 -38.10 1.32
CA ALA A 234 46.78 -38.66 0.06
C ALA A 234 48.23 -38.27 -0.28
N MET A 235 49.04 -37.92 0.72
CA MET A 235 50.49 -37.73 0.57
C MET A 235 51.22 -38.33 1.78
N GLU A 236 51.07 -39.64 1.99
CA GLU A 236 52.03 -40.47 2.72
C GLU A 236 51.80 -41.95 2.34
N SER A 237 52.29 -42.32 1.17
CA SER A 237 52.73 -43.67 0.78
C SER A 237 53.64 -43.57 -0.43
#